data_AF-A0A917ZM92-F1
#
_entry.id   AF-A0A917ZM92-F1
#
_cell.length_a   1.000
_cell.length_b   1.000
_cell.length_c   1.000
_cell.angle_alpha   90.00
_cell.angle_beta   90.00
_cell.angle_gamma   90.00
#
_symmetry.space_group_name_H-M   'P 1'
#
loop_
_entity.id
_entity.type
_entity.pdbx_description
1 polymer ?
#
loop_
_entity_poly.entity_id
_entity_poly.type
_entity_poly.pdbx_seq_one_letter_code
_entity_poly.pdbx_strand_id
1 'polypeptide(L)'
;MSIKHTLAATAVVCLAFGGVAGCGNSSGDSGKDDGKKAGSPSGDQGRAQGKPNGVEKLSAQQISEKARAELKNASSLRLVMDTAAAKTDLAIDRDGNCSGTAGSAKGQMEIIKRGEDVYVKPDSQFWATQGGSKGAAAKEVVGDRYIKTSVNDPQFGQAAGMCDLDAFTKDMDGDNDDKMAKGGTSTVDGVPVVALKGTKGSDKSTLYVATVGKPYVIKIVGTDDGRPASMGFKDYDKPVPSRTPGAGEVLDAAKLKELGTS
;
A
#
# COMPACT_ATOMS: atom_id res chain seq x y z
N MET A 1 -31.28 -11.72 -23.22
CA MET A 1 -31.20 -12.18 -21.82
C MET A 1 -29.94 -11.55 -21.24
N SER A 2 -30.08 -10.47 -20.47
CA SER A 2 -28.98 -9.60 -20.05
C SER A 2 -28.71 -9.86 -18.57
N ILE A 3 -27.60 -10.52 -18.26
CA ILE A 3 -27.19 -10.80 -16.87
C ILE A 3 -26.18 -9.73 -16.48
N LYS A 4 -26.67 -8.73 -15.75
CA LYS A 4 -25.87 -7.71 -15.09
C LYS A 4 -25.17 -8.36 -13.91
N HIS A 5 -23.85 -8.53 -13.97
CA HIS A 5 -23.05 -8.84 -12.79
C HIS A 5 -22.57 -7.54 -12.16
N THR A 6 -23.30 -7.10 -11.13
CA THR A 6 -22.93 -6.00 -10.24
C THR A 6 -21.82 -6.50 -9.32
N LEU A 7 -20.58 -6.06 -9.53
CA LEU A 7 -19.49 -6.20 -8.55
C LEU A 7 -19.67 -5.12 -7.49
N ALA A 8 -20.28 -5.50 -6.36
CA ALA A 8 -20.27 -4.71 -5.14
C ALA A 8 -19.04 -5.12 -4.32
N ALA A 9 -17.96 -4.34 -4.39
CA ALA A 9 -16.84 -4.42 -3.46
C ALA A 9 -17.10 -3.42 -2.31
N THR A 10 -17.98 -3.80 -1.38
CA THR A 10 -18.19 -3.03 -0.16
C THR A 10 -17.19 -3.52 0.89
N ALA A 11 -16.01 -2.91 0.97
CA ALA A 11 -15.13 -3.06 2.12
C ALA A 11 -15.68 -2.24 3.29
N VAL A 12 -16.72 -2.75 3.93
CA VAL A 12 -17.21 -2.24 5.21
C VAL A 12 -16.29 -2.80 6.30
N VAL A 13 -15.34 -1.99 6.76
CA VAL A 13 -14.72 -2.21 8.06
C VAL A 13 -15.73 -1.75 9.11
N CYS A 14 -16.62 -2.65 9.50
CA CYS A 14 -17.28 -2.64 10.80
C CYS A 14 -16.46 -3.56 11.68
N LEU A 15 -16.13 -3.22 12.93
CA LEU A 15 -16.06 -4.20 14.02
C LEU A 15 -16.03 -3.53 15.40
N ALA A 16 -16.71 -4.21 16.32
CA ALA A 16 -17.23 -3.72 17.58
C ALA A 16 -16.21 -3.60 18.73
N PHE A 17 -16.57 -2.77 19.70
CA PHE A 17 -15.87 -2.57 20.96
C PHE A 17 -15.85 -3.82 21.86
N GLY A 18 -14.72 -4.01 22.54
CA GLY A 18 -14.59 -4.77 23.79
C GLY A 18 -13.34 -4.30 24.52
N GLY A 19 -13.49 -3.38 25.47
CA GLY A 19 -12.38 -2.88 26.29
C GLY A 19 -12.10 -3.77 27.49
N VAL A 20 -10.89 -3.68 28.05
CA VAL A 20 -10.59 -3.73 29.51
C VAL A 20 -9.30 -2.96 29.76
N ALA A 21 -9.29 -2.26 30.90
CA ALA A 21 -8.25 -1.41 31.46
C ALA A 21 -7.00 -2.15 31.97
N GLY A 22 -5.90 -1.41 32.18
CA GLY A 22 -4.79 -1.86 33.01
C GLY A 22 -3.71 -0.80 33.20
N CYS A 23 -3.74 -0.11 34.34
CA CYS A 23 -2.77 0.87 34.81
C CYS A 23 -1.38 0.28 35.11
N GLY A 24 -0.35 1.12 35.02
CA GLY A 24 0.95 0.89 35.65
C GLY A 24 1.69 2.21 35.89
N ASN A 25 1.66 2.71 37.12
CA ASN A 25 2.40 3.87 37.63
C ASN A 25 3.50 3.37 38.57
N SER A 26 4.73 3.91 38.49
CA SER A 26 5.49 4.43 39.64
C SER A 26 6.94 4.82 39.26
N SER A 27 7.18 6.12 39.35
CA SER A 27 8.23 6.82 40.10
C SER A 27 9.67 6.30 40.17
N GLY A 28 10.58 7.10 39.60
CA GLY A 28 11.68 7.76 40.34
C GLY A 28 13.04 7.08 40.34
N ASP A 29 14.03 7.72 39.70
CA ASP A 29 15.28 8.10 40.38
C ASP A 29 16.04 9.17 39.58
N SER A 30 16.73 10.04 40.31
CA SER A 30 17.38 11.27 39.85
C SER A 30 18.89 11.06 39.87
N GLY A 31 19.52 11.00 38.69
CA GLY A 31 20.98 11.00 38.55
C GLY A 31 21.44 12.15 37.66
N LYS A 32 21.98 13.20 38.27
CA LYS A 32 22.77 14.25 37.60
C LYS A 32 24.16 13.68 37.31
N ASP A 33 24.64 13.84 36.09
CA ASP A 33 26.07 13.99 35.83
C ASP A 33 26.29 14.95 34.65
N ASP A 34 27.02 16.03 34.94
CA ASP A 34 27.41 17.09 34.01
C ASP A 34 28.78 16.75 33.38
N GLY A 35 28.85 16.68 32.04
CA GLY A 35 30.07 16.29 31.33
C GLY A 35 30.17 16.84 29.90
N LYS A 36 30.52 18.12 29.83
CA LYS A 36 30.69 19.00 28.65
C LYS A 36 31.85 18.59 27.71
N LYS A 37 31.61 18.43 26.39
CA LYS A 37 32.30 19.19 25.30
C LYS A 37 31.91 18.79 23.86
N ALA A 38 31.82 19.83 23.03
CA ALA A 38 32.12 19.94 21.58
C ALA A 38 31.42 18.96 20.62
N GLY A 39 30.59 19.38 19.67
CA GLY A 39 30.82 20.49 18.74
C GLY A 39 31.26 19.94 17.39
N SER A 40 30.30 19.50 16.58
CA SER A 40 30.36 19.62 15.12
C SER A 40 28.95 19.41 14.53
N PRO A 41 28.40 20.35 13.73
CA PRO A 41 27.15 20.14 13.03
C PRO A 41 27.46 19.30 11.79
N SER A 42 27.18 18.00 11.85
CA SER A 42 27.07 17.21 10.63
C SER A 42 25.76 17.58 9.95
N GLY A 43 25.79 18.70 9.22
CA GLY A 43 24.87 18.94 8.13
C GLY A 43 25.11 17.87 7.07
N ASP A 44 24.08 17.06 6.83
CA ASP A 44 23.49 16.83 5.51
C ASP A 44 22.67 15.55 5.58
N GLN A 45 21.52 15.63 6.25
CA GLN A 45 20.45 14.65 6.04
C GLN A 45 19.39 15.36 5.22
N GLY A 46 19.56 15.25 3.89
CA GLY A 46 18.62 15.59 2.83
C GLY A 46 17.45 16.45 3.26
N ARG A 47 17.68 17.75 3.36
CA ARG A 47 16.57 18.72 3.43
C ARG A 47 15.73 18.46 2.19
N ALA A 48 14.53 17.90 2.38
CA ALA A 48 13.57 17.69 1.31
C ALA A 48 13.52 18.95 0.44
N GLN A 49 14.07 18.84 -0.76
CA GLN A 49 14.25 19.97 -1.65
C GLN A 49 12.88 20.30 -2.24
N GLY A 50 12.23 21.30 -1.66
CA GLY A 50 10.93 21.77 -2.12
C GLY A 50 10.59 23.10 -1.48
N LYS A 51 9.99 24.00 -2.27
CA LYS A 51 9.44 25.24 -1.74
C LYS A 51 8.23 24.89 -0.84
N PRO A 52 8.07 25.51 0.34
CA PRO A 52 6.85 25.38 1.13
C PRO A 52 5.64 25.68 0.26
N ASN A 53 4.60 24.85 0.38
CA ASN A 53 3.41 24.93 -0.48
C ASN A 53 2.21 25.62 0.20
N GLY A 54 2.34 25.93 1.49
CA GLY A 54 1.37 26.75 2.24
C GLY A 54 0.12 26.02 2.69
N VAL A 55 0.03 24.69 2.54
CA VAL A 55 -1.12 23.90 3.00
C VAL A 55 -1.33 23.99 4.51
N GLU A 56 -0.30 24.36 5.28
CA GLU A 56 -0.37 24.60 6.71
C GLU A 56 -1.24 25.81 7.09
N LYS A 57 -1.63 26.65 6.12
CA LYS A 57 -2.57 27.76 6.32
C LYS A 57 -4.02 27.40 6.02
N LEU A 58 -4.27 26.21 5.46
CA LEU A 58 -5.58 25.75 5.03
C LEU A 58 -6.31 24.95 6.12
N SER A 59 -7.63 24.79 5.96
CA SER A 59 -8.42 23.89 6.80
C SER A 59 -8.06 22.42 6.53
N ALA A 60 -8.36 21.51 7.46
CA ALA A 60 -8.11 20.08 7.28
C ALA A 60 -8.77 19.52 6.00
N GLN A 61 -10.02 19.95 5.75
CA GLN A 61 -10.77 19.56 4.56
C GLN A 61 -10.09 20.02 3.27
N GLN A 62 -9.67 21.29 3.20
CA GLN A 62 -8.98 21.83 2.02
C GLN A 62 -7.65 21.13 1.75
N ILE A 63 -6.91 20.76 2.80
CA ILE A 63 -5.65 20.00 2.66
C ILE A 63 -5.95 18.62 2.08
N SER A 64 -6.96 17.93 2.63
CA SER A 64 -7.36 16.59 2.18
C SER A 64 -7.84 16.59 0.73
N GLU A 65 -8.68 17.56 0.33
CA GLU A 65 -9.16 17.73 -1.04
C GLU A 65 -8.00 17.94 -2.03
N LYS A 66 -7.04 18.81 -1.69
CA LYS A 66 -5.85 19.04 -2.51
C LYS A 66 -5.00 17.77 -2.63
N ALA A 67 -4.79 17.05 -1.54
CA ALA A 67 -3.98 15.83 -1.55
C ALA A 67 -4.61 14.72 -2.37
N ARG A 68 -5.93 14.55 -2.29
CA ARG A 68 -6.69 13.63 -3.14
C ARG A 68 -6.63 14.03 -4.61
N ALA A 69 -6.74 15.32 -4.92
CA ALA A 69 -6.60 15.79 -6.30
C ALA A 69 -5.23 15.44 -6.88
N GLU A 70 -4.14 15.61 -6.11
CA GLU A 70 -2.80 15.19 -6.55
C GLU A 70 -2.69 13.67 -6.71
N LEU A 71 -3.29 12.88 -5.81
CA LEU A 71 -3.33 11.42 -5.95
C LEU A 71 -4.06 10.98 -7.23
N LYS A 72 -5.19 11.62 -7.58
CA LYS A 72 -5.94 11.35 -8.83
C LYS A 72 -5.19 11.79 -10.08
N ASN A 73 -4.42 12.86 -9.98
CA ASN A 73 -3.67 13.39 -11.12
C ASN A 73 -2.31 12.69 -11.32
N ALA A 74 -1.89 11.85 -10.37
CA ALA A 74 -0.64 11.11 -10.49
C ALA A 74 -0.68 10.15 -11.69
N SER A 75 0.33 10.19 -12.55
CA SER A 75 0.47 9.26 -13.67
C SER A 75 0.91 7.87 -13.20
N SER A 76 1.62 7.83 -12.09
CA SER A 76 2.14 6.62 -11.46
C SER A 76 2.48 6.89 -9.99
N LEU A 77 2.59 5.82 -9.20
CA LEU A 77 3.09 5.87 -7.82
C LEU A 77 3.48 4.48 -7.33
N ARG A 78 4.19 4.43 -6.21
CA ARG A 78 4.50 3.20 -5.47
C ARG A 78 3.66 3.13 -4.19
N LEU A 79 2.81 2.12 -4.10
CA LEU A 79 2.01 1.80 -2.92
C LEU A 79 2.77 0.84 -2.02
N VAL A 80 2.84 1.17 -0.74
CA VAL A 80 3.37 0.28 0.30
C VAL A 80 2.30 0.09 1.37
N MET A 81 1.66 -1.07 1.41
CA MET A 81 0.62 -1.40 2.40
C MET A 81 1.13 -2.45 3.37
N ASP A 82 0.82 -2.25 4.64
CA ASP A 82 1.01 -3.23 5.70
C ASP A 82 -0.23 -3.20 6.60
N THR A 83 -1.07 -4.22 6.47
CA THR A 83 -2.32 -4.38 7.22
C THR A 83 -2.44 -5.80 7.76
N ALA A 84 -3.49 -6.01 8.55
CA ALA A 84 -3.89 -7.33 9.02
C ALA A 84 -4.06 -8.36 7.90
N ALA A 85 -4.63 -7.92 6.77
CA ALA A 85 -5.03 -8.75 5.65
C ALA A 85 -4.04 -8.74 4.49
N ALA A 86 -3.29 -7.65 4.30
CA ALA A 86 -2.47 -7.45 3.11
C ALA A 86 -1.08 -6.89 3.43
N LYS A 87 -0.10 -7.34 2.64
CA LYS A 87 1.22 -6.72 2.51
C LYS A 87 1.47 -6.45 1.03
N THR A 88 1.84 -5.23 0.70
CA THR A 88 2.02 -4.83 -0.70
C THR A 88 3.15 -3.82 -0.80
N ASP A 89 3.94 -3.95 -1.84
CA ASP A 89 4.92 -2.99 -2.28
C ASP A 89 4.91 -3.02 -3.81
N LEU A 90 4.13 -2.13 -4.44
CA LEU A 90 3.82 -2.19 -5.87
C LEU A 90 3.94 -0.81 -6.50
N ALA A 91 4.80 -0.69 -7.52
CA ALA A 91 4.77 0.45 -8.44
C ALA A 91 3.67 0.22 -9.48
N ILE A 92 2.80 1.21 -9.70
CA ILE A 92 1.63 1.16 -10.58
C ILE A 92 1.51 2.45 -11.40
N ASP A 93 0.97 2.36 -12.62
CA ASP A 93 0.69 3.51 -13.49
C ASP A 93 -0.73 3.47 -14.09
N ARG A 94 -1.12 4.59 -14.74
CA ARG A 94 -2.43 4.75 -15.39
C ARG A 94 -2.62 3.90 -16.64
N ASP A 95 -1.53 3.42 -17.24
CA ASP A 95 -1.59 2.47 -18.36
C ASP A 95 -1.82 1.03 -17.85
N GLY A 96 -1.94 0.85 -16.53
CA GLY A 96 -2.16 -0.42 -15.86
C GLY A 96 -0.90 -1.29 -15.80
N ASN A 97 0.28 -0.73 -16.00
CA ASN A 97 1.52 -1.46 -15.77
C ASN A 97 1.85 -1.46 -14.27
N CYS A 98 2.45 -2.55 -13.81
CA CYS A 98 2.92 -2.64 -12.45
C CYS A 98 4.18 -3.50 -12.32
N SER A 99 4.90 -3.31 -11.22
CA SER A 99 6.02 -4.16 -10.81
C SER A 99 6.19 -4.11 -9.30
N GLY A 100 6.31 -5.27 -8.65
CA GLY A 100 6.53 -5.34 -7.21
C GLY A 100 5.99 -6.62 -6.58
N THR A 101 5.61 -6.54 -5.31
CA THR A 101 5.14 -7.67 -4.51
C THR A 101 3.78 -7.39 -3.89
N ALA A 102 2.96 -8.43 -3.77
CA ALA A 102 1.71 -8.39 -3.02
C ALA A 102 1.44 -9.74 -2.35
N GLY A 103 0.69 -9.73 -1.25
CA GLY A 103 0.29 -10.94 -0.55
C GLY A 103 -0.23 -10.66 0.85
N SER A 104 -0.05 -11.63 1.74
CA SER A 104 -0.44 -11.52 3.15
C SER A 104 0.53 -12.30 4.05
N ALA A 105 0.19 -12.43 5.33
CA ALA A 105 0.89 -13.34 6.25
C ALA A 105 0.85 -14.82 5.80
N LYS A 106 -0.02 -15.17 4.85
CA LYS A 106 -0.12 -16.53 4.28
C LYS A 106 0.85 -16.75 3.12
N GLY A 107 1.49 -15.71 2.60
CA GLY A 107 2.46 -15.82 1.51
C GLY A 107 2.40 -14.63 0.58
N GLN A 108 3.46 -14.45 -0.21
CA GLN A 108 3.65 -13.35 -1.14
C GLN A 108 3.78 -13.84 -2.57
N MET A 109 3.62 -12.92 -3.50
CA MET A 109 3.94 -13.12 -4.91
C MET A 109 4.58 -11.86 -5.48
N GLU A 110 5.53 -12.03 -6.38
CA GLU A 110 5.96 -10.97 -7.28
C GLU A 110 4.98 -10.86 -8.45
N ILE A 111 4.71 -9.62 -8.88
CA ILE A 111 3.76 -9.30 -9.94
C ILE A 111 4.41 -8.31 -10.90
N ILE A 112 4.33 -8.62 -12.19
CA ILE A 112 4.68 -7.71 -13.27
C ILE A 112 3.53 -7.73 -14.28
N LYS A 113 2.97 -6.56 -14.63
CA LYS A 113 1.97 -6.42 -15.70
C LYS A 113 2.46 -5.47 -16.78
N ARG A 114 2.36 -5.90 -18.05
CA ARG A 114 2.65 -5.08 -19.24
C ARG A 114 1.59 -5.32 -20.30
N GLY A 115 0.77 -4.31 -20.56
CA GLY A 115 -0.40 -4.47 -21.42
C GLY A 115 -1.29 -5.62 -20.93
N GLU A 116 -1.50 -6.63 -21.78
CA GLU A 116 -2.29 -7.82 -21.45
C GLU A 116 -1.51 -8.92 -20.75
N ASP A 117 -0.17 -8.89 -20.81
CA ASP A 117 0.69 -9.90 -20.20
C ASP A 117 0.83 -9.66 -18.69
N VAL A 118 0.64 -10.72 -17.91
CA VAL A 118 0.81 -10.73 -16.47
C VAL A 118 1.80 -11.84 -16.10
N TYR A 119 2.76 -11.51 -15.25
CA TYR A 119 3.76 -12.44 -14.73
C TYR A 119 3.60 -12.50 -13.21
N VAL A 120 3.38 -13.71 -12.69
CA VAL A 120 3.19 -13.92 -11.24
C VAL A 120 4.20 -14.95 -10.77
N LYS A 121 4.97 -14.64 -9.72
CA LYS A 121 5.88 -15.59 -9.09
C LYS A 121 5.49 -15.75 -7.61
N PRO A 122 4.66 -16.75 -7.27
CA PRO A 122 4.29 -17.01 -5.89
C PRO A 122 5.44 -17.63 -5.10
N ASP A 123 5.58 -17.23 -3.84
CA ASP A 123 6.57 -17.80 -2.94
C ASP A 123 6.16 -19.19 -2.41
N SER A 124 7.08 -19.84 -1.71
CA SER A 124 6.85 -21.16 -1.12
C SER A 124 5.68 -21.18 -0.13
N GLN A 125 5.45 -20.09 0.59
CA GLN A 125 4.41 -20.00 1.61
C GLN A 125 3.04 -19.88 0.95
N PHE A 126 2.93 -19.09 -0.12
CA PHE A 126 1.74 -18.96 -0.96
C PHE A 126 1.32 -20.34 -1.49
N TRP A 127 2.25 -21.11 -2.05
CA TRP A 127 1.94 -22.45 -2.54
C TRP A 127 1.40 -23.36 -1.44
N ALA A 128 1.95 -23.29 -0.23
CA ALA A 128 1.53 -24.12 0.89
C ALA A 128 0.17 -23.74 1.48
N THR A 129 -0.20 -22.45 1.44
CA THR A 129 -1.37 -21.92 2.15
C THR A 129 -2.53 -21.54 1.23
N GLN A 130 -2.24 -21.07 0.02
CA GLN A 130 -3.19 -20.51 -0.95
C GLN A 130 -3.27 -21.33 -2.24
N GLY A 131 -2.28 -22.19 -2.52
CA GLY A 131 -2.28 -23.09 -3.67
C GLY A 131 -3.32 -24.21 -3.63
N GLY A 132 -4.07 -24.35 -2.53
CA GLY A 132 -5.08 -25.39 -2.35
C GLY A 132 -4.48 -26.80 -2.35
N SER A 133 -5.31 -27.81 -2.64
CA SER A 133 -4.88 -29.22 -2.65
C SER A 133 -3.80 -29.54 -3.68
N LYS A 134 -3.67 -28.73 -4.74
CA LYS A 134 -2.68 -28.90 -5.81
C LYS A 134 -1.44 -28.01 -5.64
N GLY A 135 -1.34 -27.23 -4.56
CA GLY A 135 -0.28 -26.24 -4.36
C GLY A 135 1.13 -26.82 -4.39
N ALA A 136 1.35 -27.99 -3.79
CA ALA A 136 2.65 -28.67 -3.79
C ALA A 136 3.07 -29.12 -5.20
N ALA A 137 2.15 -29.75 -5.94
CA ALA A 137 2.41 -30.19 -7.32
C ALA A 137 2.61 -29.00 -8.26
N ALA A 138 1.81 -27.94 -8.12
CA ALA A 138 1.98 -26.71 -8.88
C ALA A 138 3.35 -26.06 -8.61
N LYS A 139 3.79 -26.01 -7.35
CA LYS A 139 5.12 -25.53 -6.97
C LYS A 139 6.23 -26.34 -7.61
N GLU A 140 6.11 -27.67 -7.62
CA GLU A 140 7.11 -28.56 -8.24
C GLU A 140 7.23 -28.30 -9.75
N VAL A 141 6.11 -28.12 -10.43
CA VAL A 141 6.08 -27.81 -11.87
C VAL A 141 6.61 -26.41 -12.16
N VAL A 142 6.22 -25.39 -11.38
CA VAL A 142 6.62 -23.99 -11.61
C VAL A 142 8.09 -23.78 -11.27
N GLY A 143 8.55 -24.35 -10.16
CA GLY A 143 9.89 -24.09 -9.61
C GLY A 143 10.03 -22.62 -9.21
N ASP A 144 11.18 -22.03 -9.54
CA ASP A 144 11.50 -20.63 -9.26
C ASP A 144 11.16 -19.67 -10.42
N ARG A 145 10.27 -20.10 -11.32
CA ARG A 145 9.87 -19.33 -12.51
C ARG A 145 8.65 -18.46 -12.25
N TYR A 146 8.48 -17.42 -13.07
CA TYR A 146 7.22 -16.70 -13.19
C TYR A 146 6.21 -17.54 -13.97
N ILE A 147 4.96 -17.46 -13.56
CA ILE A 147 3.83 -17.92 -14.34
C ILE A 147 3.45 -16.78 -15.28
N LYS A 148 3.58 -17.01 -16.59
CA LYS A 148 3.07 -16.09 -17.61
C LYS A 148 1.59 -16.39 -17.85
N THR A 149 0.76 -15.36 -17.73
CA THR A 149 -0.69 -15.40 -17.92
C THR A 149 -1.17 -14.11 -18.57
N SER A 150 -2.49 -13.95 -18.72
CA SER A 150 -3.11 -12.72 -19.23
C SER A 150 -4.08 -12.11 -18.24
N VAL A 151 -4.43 -10.84 -18.46
CA VAL A 151 -5.46 -10.12 -17.69
C VAL A 151 -6.83 -10.80 -17.69
N ASN A 152 -7.11 -11.65 -18.68
CA ASN A 152 -8.38 -12.37 -18.82
C ASN A 152 -8.36 -13.75 -18.16
N ASP A 153 -7.25 -14.16 -17.54
CA ASP A 153 -7.17 -15.47 -16.90
C ASP A 153 -7.95 -15.49 -15.58
N PRO A 154 -8.92 -16.42 -15.41
CA PRO A 154 -9.79 -16.44 -14.24
C PRO A 154 -9.05 -16.77 -12.94
N GLN A 155 -7.90 -17.43 -13.00
CA GLN A 155 -7.12 -17.79 -11.81
C GLN A 155 -6.24 -16.62 -11.34
N PHE A 156 -5.79 -15.76 -12.25
CA PHE A 156 -4.83 -14.69 -11.96
C PHE A 156 -5.41 -13.27 -12.14
N GLY A 157 -6.69 -13.14 -12.46
CA GLY A 157 -7.34 -11.84 -12.66
C GLY A 157 -7.22 -10.89 -11.46
N GLN A 158 -7.21 -11.41 -10.23
CA GLN A 158 -6.97 -10.58 -9.03
C GLN A 158 -5.58 -9.94 -9.03
N ALA A 159 -4.54 -10.64 -9.53
CA ALA A 159 -3.20 -10.09 -9.64
C ALA A 159 -3.14 -8.93 -10.65
N ALA A 160 -3.86 -9.08 -11.77
CA ALA A 160 -4.00 -8.01 -12.76
C ALA A 160 -4.74 -6.78 -12.18
N GLY A 161 -5.79 -7.00 -11.39
CA GLY A 161 -6.59 -5.94 -10.78
C GLY A 161 -5.83 -5.08 -9.77
N MET A 162 -4.81 -5.62 -9.10
CA MET A 162 -3.96 -4.83 -8.19
C MET A 162 -3.12 -3.78 -8.90
N CYS A 163 -2.99 -3.86 -10.23
CA CYS A 163 -2.22 -2.94 -11.05
C CYS A 163 -3.07 -1.82 -11.63
N ASP A 164 -4.35 -1.74 -11.26
CA ASP A 164 -5.30 -0.72 -11.71
C ASP A 164 -5.28 0.48 -10.76
N LEU A 165 -4.52 1.51 -11.12
CA LEU A 165 -4.44 2.76 -10.36
C LEU A 165 -5.75 3.56 -10.40
N ASP A 166 -6.54 3.45 -11.48
CA ASP A 166 -7.83 4.12 -11.58
C ASP A 166 -8.83 3.52 -10.60
N ALA A 167 -8.95 2.19 -10.56
CA ALA A 167 -9.78 1.49 -9.60
C ALA A 167 -9.35 1.80 -8.16
N PHE A 168 -8.04 1.73 -7.87
CA PHE A 168 -7.52 2.04 -6.55
C PHE A 168 -7.86 3.48 -6.10
N THR A 169 -7.63 4.48 -6.97
CA THR A 169 -7.92 5.87 -6.61
C THR A 169 -9.42 6.15 -6.48
N LYS A 170 -10.26 5.42 -7.22
CA LYS A 170 -11.71 5.47 -7.08
C LYS A 170 -12.20 4.85 -5.77
N ASP A 171 -11.62 3.74 -5.32
CA ASP A 171 -11.96 3.13 -4.04
C ASP A 171 -11.58 4.03 -2.85
N MET A 172 -10.50 4.82 -3.00
CA MET A 172 -10.10 5.82 -2.02
C MET A 172 -11.03 7.05 -1.94
N ASP A 173 -11.94 7.24 -2.89
CA ASP A 173 -12.89 8.35 -2.90
C ASP A 173 -14.13 8.16 -1.98
N GLY A 174 -14.20 7.04 -1.26
CA GLY A 174 -15.31 6.70 -0.36
C GLY A 174 -15.66 7.77 0.71
N ASP A 175 -16.85 7.62 1.30
CA ASP A 175 -17.60 8.64 2.07
C ASP A 175 -16.76 9.72 2.77
N ASN A 176 -16.91 10.94 2.24
CA ASN A 176 -16.17 12.15 2.62
C ASN A 176 -16.79 12.92 3.79
N ASP A 177 -17.70 12.30 4.53
CA ASP A 177 -18.45 12.94 5.63
C ASP A 177 -17.70 12.94 6.97
N ASP A 178 -16.53 12.28 7.03
CA ASP A 178 -15.73 12.21 8.23
C ASP A 178 -15.05 13.55 8.53
N LYS A 179 -15.42 14.17 9.66
CA LYS A 179 -14.78 15.39 10.17
C LYS A 179 -13.31 15.13 10.45
N MET A 180 -12.44 15.63 9.57
CA MET A 180 -11.00 15.64 9.81
C MET A 180 -10.57 16.83 10.67
N ALA A 181 -9.73 16.57 11.67
CA ALA A 181 -9.08 17.59 12.47
C ALA A 181 -7.63 17.79 12.01
N LYS A 182 -7.21 19.05 11.89
CA LYS A 182 -5.82 19.36 11.57
C LYS A 182 -4.93 19.06 12.79
N GLY A 183 -3.90 18.25 12.59
CA GLY A 183 -2.85 17.96 13.56
C GLY A 183 -1.64 18.88 13.38
N GLY A 184 -0.54 18.50 14.04
CA GLY A 184 0.75 19.20 13.93
C GLY A 184 1.52 18.85 12.65
N THR A 185 2.64 19.53 12.47
CA THR A 185 3.63 19.23 11.43
C THR A 185 4.70 18.28 11.98
N SER A 186 5.25 17.44 11.10
CA SER A 186 6.31 16.49 11.43
C SER A 186 7.08 16.09 10.17
N THR A 187 7.91 15.06 10.26
CA THR A 187 8.57 14.43 9.11
C THR A 187 8.18 12.96 9.07
N VAL A 188 7.81 12.46 7.89
CA VAL A 188 7.51 11.05 7.62
C VAL A 188 8.34 10.61 6.43
N ASP A 189 9.15 9.56 6.59
CA ASP A 189 10.04 9.02 5.56
C ASP A 189 10.92 10.12 4.91
N GLY A 190 11.40 11.09 5.70
CA GLY A 190 12.21 12.22 5.23
C GLY A 190 11.42 13.38 4.58
N VAL A 191 10.09 13.28 4.48
CA VAL A 191 9.23 14.32 3.89
C VAL A 191 8.57 15.16 4.98
N PRO A 192 8.70 16.50 4.96
CA PRO A 192 7.93 17.40 5.81
C PRO A 192 6.43 17.27 5.53
N VAL A 193 5.63 17.03 6.57
CA VAL A 193 4.20 16.77 6.46
C VAL A 193 3.37 17.54 7.49
N VAL A 194 2.09 17.70 7.19
CA VAL A 194 1.03 18.04 8.14
C VAL A 194 0.12 16.84 8.34
N ALA A 195 -0.24 16.55 9.59
CA ALA A 195 -1.15 15.46 9.93
C ALA A 195 -2.61 15.91 9.85
N LEU A 196 -3.49 15.08 9.29
CA LEU A 196 -4.94 15.22 9.31
C LEU A 196 -5.51 13.99 10.03
N LYS A 197 -6.18 14.19 11.15
CA LYS A 197 -6.74 13.13 11.98
C LYS A 197 -8.19 12.89 11.60
N GLY A 198 -8.50 11.70 11.11
CA GLY A 198 -9.86 11.24 10.83
C GLY A 198 -10.39 10.36 11.95
N THR A 199 -11.71 10.29 12.07
CA THR A 199 -12.38 9.32 12.93
C THR A 199 -13.64 8.85 12.22
N LYS A 200 -13.78 7.53 12.08
CA LYS A 200 -14.96 6.87 11.51
C LYS A 200 -15.47 5.86 12.52
N GLY A 201 -16.59 6.16 13.17
CA GLY A 201 -17.05 5.37 14.32
C GLY A 201 -15.99 5.35 15.45
N SER A 202 -15.50 4.15 15.80
CA SER A 202 -14.43 3.94 16.79
C SER A 202 -13.02 4.10 16.22
N ASP A 203 -12.88 4.03 14.90
CA ASP A 203 -11.59 3.87 14.26
C ASP A 203 -10.94 5.22 14.03
N LYS A 204 -9.65 5.30 14.34
CA LYS A 204 -8.84 6.51 14.18
C LYS A 204 -7.87 6.30 13.03
N SER A 205 -7.80 7.29 12.15
CA SER A 205 -6.80 7.33 11.09
C SER A 205 -6.06 8.66 11.11
N THR A 206 -4.83 8.66 10.62
CA THR A 206 -4.07 9.88 10.37
C THR A 206 -3.52 9.84 8.96
N LEU A 207 -3.91 10.85 8.18
CA LEU A 207 -3.42 11.14 6.85
C LEU A 207 -2.29 12.17 6.95
N TYR A 208 -1.12 11.84 6.42
CA TYR A 208 0.04 12.74 6.37
C TYR A 208 0.19 13.30 4.95
N VAL A 209 0.19 14.63 4.83
CA VAL A 209 0.24 15.35 3.56
C VAL A 209 1.50 16.20 3.49
N ALA A 210 2.22 16.16 2.36
CA ALA A 210 3.44 16.93 2.16
C ALA A 210 3.22 18.45 2.26
N THR A 211 4.12 19.15 2.94
CA THR A 211 4.10 20.61 3.07
C THR A 211 5.08 21.34 2.15
N VAL A 212 5.84 20.59 1.37
CA VAL A 212 6.79 21.09 0.38
C VAL A 212 6.44 20.52 -1.00
N GLY A 213 6.57 21.33 -2.06
CA GLY A 213 6.19 20.90 -3.42
C GLY A 213 4.68 20.64 -3.56
N LYS A 214 4.30 19.63 -4.35
CA LYS A 214 2.88 19.24 -4.46
C LYS A 214 2.39 18.63 -3.15
N PRO A 215 1.13 18.89 -2.73
CA PRO A 215 0.58 18.41 -1.47
C PRO A 215 0.21 16.91 -1.54
N TYR A 216 1.17 16.05 -1.87
CA TYR A 216 0.93 14.62 -2.00
C TYR A 216 0.53 13.99 -0.66
N VAL A 217 -0.32 12.97 -0.73
CA VAL A 217 -0.47 12.01 0.36
C VAL A 217 0.85 11.27 0.50
N ILE A 218 1.41 11.20 1.71
CA ILE A 218 2.67 10.50 1.97
C ILE A 218 2.40 9.19 2.70
N LYS A 219 1.52 9.22 3.70
CA LYS A 219 1.19 8.06 4.50
C LYS A 219 -0.19 8.17 5.11
N ILE A 220 -0.89 7.07 5.19
CA ILE A 220 -2.07 6.87 6.02
C ILE A 220 -1.69 5.84 7.07
N VAL A 221 -2.01 6.13 8.34
CA VAL A 221 -1.90 5.17 9.43
C VAL A 221 -3.24 5.06 10.13
N GLY A 222 -3.56 3.88 10.63
CA GLY A 222 -4.78 3.64 11.38
C GLY A 222 -4.76 2.27 12.01
N THR A 223 -5.95 1.72 12.20
CA THR A 223 -6.16 0.36 12.69
C THR A 223 -6.99 -0.45 11.71
N ASP A 224 -6.65 -1.72 11.56
CA ASP A 224 -7.36 -2.73 10.78
C ASP A 224 -7.49 -3.97 11.66
N ASP A 225 -8.72 -4.41 11.95
CA ASP A 225 -8.99 -5.54 12.85
C ASP A 225 -8.26 -5.43 14.21
N GLY A 226 -8.34 -4.23 14.82
CA GLY A 226 -7.70 -3.93 16.11
C GLY A 226 -6.16 -3.87 16.08
N ARG A 227 -5.53 -4.07 14.91
CA ARG A 227 -4.07 -4.04 14.73
C ARG A 227 -3.62 -2.78 13.98
N PRO A 228 -2.39 -2.30 14.20
CA PRO A 228 -1.84 -1.20 13.42
C PRO A 228 -1.86 -1.51 11.93
N ALA A 229 -2.30 -0.54 11.12
CA ALA A 229 -2.30 -0.61 9.68
C ALA A 229 -1.68 0.65 9.07
N SER A 230 -1.00 0.51 7.94
CA SER A 230 -0.44 1.65 7.23
C SER A 230 -0.45 1.49 5.72
N MET A 231 -0.53 2.62 5.04
CA MET A 231 -0.44 2.74 3.58
C MET A 231 0.46 3.93 3.25
N GLY A 232 1.63 3.66 2.68
CA GLY A 232 2.58 4.64 2.18
C GLY A 232 2.41 4.86 0.68
N PHE A 233 2.59 6.11 0.27
CA PHE A 233 2.51 6.54 -1.12
C PHE A 233 3.83 7.19 -1.47
N LYS A 234 4.54 6.60 -2.43
CA LYS A 234 5.91 6.95 -2.76
C LYS A 234 6.07 7.15 -4.26
N ASP A 235 7.18 7.74 -4.66
CA ASP A 235 7.64 7.73 -6.05
C ASP A 235 6.59 8.21 -7.07
N TYR A 236 5.80 9.22 -6.69
CA TYR A 236 4.82 9.86 -7.57
C TYR A 236 5.44 10.26 -8.91
N ASP A 237 4.70 9.99 -9.98
CA ASP A 237 5.01 10.36 -11.36
C ASP A 237 6.35 9.78 -11.88
N LYS A 238 6.93 8.79 -11.19
CA LYS A 238 8.12 8.07 -11.66
C LYS A 238 7.73 6.87 -12.53
N PRO A 239 8.47 6.56 -13.61
CA PRO A 239 8.17 5.41 -14.45
C PRO A 239 8.16 4.09 -13.66
N VAL A 240 7.17 3.25 -13.92
CA VAL A 240 7.13 1.87 -13.39
C VAL A 240 8.30 1.09 -14.01
N PRO A 241 9.08 0.32 -13.22
CA PRO A 241 10.13 -0.54 -13.75
C PRO A 241 9.57 -1.43 -14.85
N SER A 242 10.17 -1.44 -16.05
CA SER A 242 9.55 -2.03 -17.25
C SER A 242 10.00 -3.47 -17.57
N ARG A 243 11.07 -3.96 -16.96
CA ARG A 243 11.65 -5.29 -17.23
C ARG A 243 10.60 -6.40 -17.06
N THR A 244 10.59 -7.35 -17.99
CA THR A 244 9.87 -8.62 -17.90
C THR A 244 10.84 -9.78 -17.75
N PRO A 245 10.40 -10.94 -17.23
CA PRO A 245 11.23 -12.13 -17.15
C PRO A 245 11.56 -12.68 -18.55
N GLY A 246 12.75 -13.26 -18.71
CA GLY A 246 13.17 -13.92 -19.95
C GLY A 246 12.46 -15.26 -20.19
N ALA A 247 12.59 -15.80 -21.41
CA ALA A 247 11.90 -17.03 -21.81
C ALA A 247 12.21 -18.26 -20.92
N GLY A 248 13.43 -18.36 -20.37
CA GLY A 248 13.80 -19.43 -19.44
C GLY A 248 13.29 -19.23 -18.00
N GLU A 249 12.83 -18.02 -17.68
CA GLU A 249 12.34 -17.64 -16.35
C GLU A 249 10.81 -17.73 -16.27
N VAL A 250 10.13 -18.17 -17.34
CA VAL A 250 8.67 -18.24 -17.42
C VAL A 250 8.15 -19.66 -17.65
N LEU A 251 6.97 -19.94 -17.09
CA LEU A 251 6.11 -21.07 -17.40
C LEU A 251 4.74 -20.54 -17.81
N ASP A 252 4.19 -21.03 -18.91
CA ASP A 252 2.84 -20.66 -19.32
C ASP A 252 1.78 -21.22 -18.35
N ALA A 253 0.82 -20.39 -17.92
CA ALA A 253 -0.26 -20.78 -17.02
C ALA A 253 -1.08 -21.99 -17.53
N ALA A 254 -1.15 -22.24 -18.84
CA ALA A 254 -1.79 -23.43 -19.41
C ALA A 254 -1.20 -24.74 -18.86
N LYS A 255 0.11 -24.76 -18.53
CA LYS A 255 0.76 -25.93 -17.93
C LYS A 255 0.29 -26.25 -16.52
N LEU A 256 -0.24 -25.27 -15.79
CA LEU A 256 -0.87 -25.51 -14.50
C LEU A 256 -2.29 -26.05 -14.64
N LYS A 257 -3.01 -25.68 -15.70
CA LYS A 257 -4.38 -26.17 -15.97
C LYS A 257 -4.40 -27.68 -16.28
N GLU A 258 -3.34 -28.19 -16.90
CA GLU A 258 -3.14 -29.63 -17.15
C GLU A 258 -3.09 -30.45 -15.84
N LEU A 259 -2.62 -29.87 -14.73
CA LEU A 259 -2.67 -30.51 -13.40
C LEU A 259 -4.10 -30.61 -12.85
N GLY A 260 -5.01 -29.76 -13.34
CA GLY A 260 -6.39 -29.62 -12.89
C GLY A 260 -7.33 -30.73 -13.37
N THR A 261 -7.05 -31.30 -14.54
CA THR A 261 -7.88 -32.27 -15.26
C THR A 261 -7.56 -33.73 -14.97
N SER A 262 -6.57 -33.99 -14.08
CA SER A 262 -6.22 -35.31 -13.56
C SER A 262 -6.76 -35.52 -12.15
#